data_AF-A0A080LXR3-F1
#
_entry.id   AF-A0A080LXR3-F1
#
_cell.length_a   1.000
_cell.length_b   1.000
_cell.length_c   1.000
_cell.angle_alpha   90.00
_cell.angle_beta   90.00
_cell.angle_gamma   90.00
#
_symmetry.space_group_name_H-M   'P 1'
#
loop_
_entity.id
_entity.type
_entity.pdbx_description
1 polymer ?
#
loop_
_entity_poly.entity_id
_entity_poly.type
_entity_poly.pdbx_seq_one_letter_code
_entity_poly.pdbx_strand_id
1 'polypeptide(L)'
;MTDVNIAIQLLLDALDDAFDVALVISGDSDLTTPIHRVRQRFPAKRVIVAFPPRRYSSELKRCASGYLSIGEDKLRANQLPDSIVKPNGFMLQRPATWR
;
A
#
# COMPACT_ATOMS: atom_id res chain seq x y z
N MET A 1 15.39 -1.57 5.03
CA MET A 1 15.15 -0.70 3.87
C MET A 1 13.87 -1.22 3.23
N THR A 2 12.75 -0.52 3.42
CA THR A 2 11.38 -1.04 3.14
C THR A 2 10.97 -0.83 1.68
N ASP A 3 11.36 0.30 1.11
CA ASP A 3 11.28 0.69 -0.28
C ASP A 3 11.89 -0.35 -1.24
N VAL A 4 13.12 -0.82 -0.95
CA VAL A 4 13.79 -1.86 -1.75
C VAL A 4 13.02 -3.17 -1.73
N ASN A 5 12.51 -3.60 -0.57
CA ASN A 5 11.76 -4.84 -0.47
C ASN A 5 10.43 -4.75 -1.24
N ILE A 6 9.72 -3.62 -1.16
CA ILE A 6 8.49 -3.38 -1.93
C ILE A 6 8.79 -3.39 -3.43
N ALA A 7 9.85 -2.70 -3.86
CA ALA A 7 10.26 -2.64 -5.26
C ALA A 7 10.56 -4.03 -5.83
N ILE A 8 11.32 -4.85 -5.10
CA ILE A 8 11.69 -6.21 -5.51
C ILE A 8 10.45 -7.10 -5.57
N GLN A 9 9.61 -7.12 -4.54
CA GLN A 9 8.43 -7.98 -4.55
C GLN A 9 7.44 -7.59 -5.65
N LEU A 10 7.19 -6.30 -5.87
CA LEU A 10 6.31 -5.86 -6.95
C LEU A 10 6.80 -6.32 -8.33
N LEU A 11 8.12 -6.34 -8.54
CA LEU A 11 8.72 -6.84 -9.79
C LEU A 11 8.66 -8.37 -9.90
N LEU A 12 8.95 -9.09 -8.80
CA LEU A 12 8.87 -10.56 -8.78
C LEU A 12 7.44 -11.04 -9.00
N ASP A 13 6.47 -10.46 -8.28
CA ASP A 13 5.05 -10.79 -8.48
C ASP A 13 4.59 -10.47 -9.90
N ALA A 14 5.17 -9.46 -10.55
CA ALA A 14 4.88 -9.14 -11.95
C ALA A 14 5.49 -10.15 -12.92
N LEU A 15 6.70 -10.65 -12.62
CA LEU A 15 7.39 -11.69 -13.39
C LEU A 15 6.68 -13.04 -13.29
N ASP A 16 6.22 -13.38 -12.08
CA ASP A 16 5.56 -14.66 -11.77
C ASP A 16 4.06 -14.65 -12.12
N ASP A 17 3.59 -13.59 -12.76
CA ASP A 17 2.19 -13.38 -13.13
C ASP A 17 1.21 -13.47 -11.93
N ALA A 18 1.66 -13.10 -10.73
CA ALA A 18 0.90 -13.25 -9.50
C ALA A 18 -0.18 -12.17 -9.29
N PHE A 19 -0.27 -11.16 -10.17
CA PHE A 19 -1.32 -10.15 -10.14
C PHE A 19 -1.66 -9.57 -11.52
N ASP A 20 -2.94 -9.20 -11.70
CA ASP A 20 -3.38 -8.30 -12.76
C ASP A 20 -3.33 -6.83 -12.33
N VAL A 21 -3.70 -6.59 -11.06
CA VAL A 21 -3.75 -5.27 -10.45
C VAL A 21 -3.07 -5.28 -9.08
N ALA A 22 -2.05 -4.45 -8.92
CA ALA A 22 -1.40 -4.20 -7.63
C ALA A 22 -1.90 -2.88 -7.03
N LEU A 23 -2.25 -2.89 -5.73
CA LEU A 23 -2.45 -1.68 -4.93
C LEU A 23 -1.18 -1.39 -4.13
N VAL A 24 -0.53 -0.26 -4.42
CA VAL A 24 0.63 0.22 -3.67
C VAL A 24 0.17 1.32 -2.72
N ILE A 25 0.14 1.02 -1.42
CA ILE A 25 -0.27 1.98 -0.39
C ILE A 25 0.96 2.75 0.07
N SER A 26 1.21 3.91 -0.55
CA SER A 26 2.37 4.74 -0.23
C SER A 26 2.21 6.17 -0.75
N GLY A 27 2.92 7.10 -0.11
CA GLY A 27 3.18 8.44 -0.65
C GLY A 27 4.66 8.67 -0.93
N ASP A 28 5.47 7.62 -0.96
CA ASP A 28 6.93 7.67 -1.11
C ASP A 28 7.35 7.71 -2.59
N SER A 29 7.93 8.82 -3.02
CA SER A 29 8.38 9.04 -4.40
C SER A 29 9.41 8.01 -4.88
N ASP A 30 10.15 7.36 -3.98
CA ASP A 30 11.18 6.38 -4.35
C ASP A 30 10.58 5.14 -5.04
N LEU A 31 9.29 4.86 -4.80
CA LEU A 31 8.57 3.80 -5.49
C LEU A 31 8.18 4.15 -6.94
N THR A 32 8.49 5.36 -7.42
CA THR A 32 8.19 5.76 -8.81
C THR A 32 8.90 4.87 -9.82
N THR A 33 10.18 4.56 -9.60
CA THR A 33 11.00 3.74 -10.49
C THR A 33 10.46 2.31 -10.64
N PRO A 34 10.21 1.54 -9.55
CA PRO A 34 9.68 0.18 -9.70
C PRO A 34 8.29 0.15 -10.34
N ILE A 35 7.40 1.08 -9.99
CA ILE A 35 6.06 1.17 -10.61
C ILE A 35 6.18 1.43 -12.12
N HIS A 36 7.03 2.38 -12.51
CA HIS A 36 7.27 2.67 -13.91
C HIS A 36 7.81 1.45 -14.65
N ARG A 37 8.79 0.74 -14.08
CA ARG A 37 9.39 -0.47 -14.70
C ARG A 37 8.39 -1.59 -14.88
N VAL A 38 7.53 -1.85 -13.90
CA VAL A 38 6.47 -2.87 -14.00
C VAL A 38 5.51 -2.52 -15.13
N ARG A 39 5.00 -1.29 -15.18
CA ARG A 39 4.08 -0.86 -16.24
C ARG A 39 4.71 -0.92 -17.63
N GLN A 40 6.01 -0.61 -17.73
CA GLN A 40 6.72 -0.61 -18.99
C GLN A 40 6.98 -2.03 -19.51
N ARG A 41 7.33 -2.97 -18.61
CA ARG A 41 7.70 -4.34 -18.95
C ARG A 41 6.49 -5.28 -19.06
N PHE A 42 5.41 -4.97 -18.34
CA PHE A 42 4.19 -5.77 -18.30
C PHE A 42 2.97 -4.88 -18.59
N PRO A 43 2.73 -4.50 -19.87
CA PRO A 43 1.71 -3.50 -20.22
C PRO A 43 0.27 -3.87 -19.84
N ALA A 44 -0.03 -5.17 -19.69
CA ALA A 44 -1.32 -5.65 -19.24
C ALA A 44 -1.57 -5.43 -17.73
N LYS A 45 -0.50 -5.33 -16.92
CA LYS A 45 -0.61 -5.16 -15.48
C LYS A 45 -0.90 -3.72 -15.11
N ARG A 46 -1.73 -3.53 -14.08
CA ARG A 46 -2.08 -2.21 -13.56
C ARG A 46 -1.50 -2.03 -12.16
N VAL A 47 -0.93 -0.86 -11.91
CA VAL A 47 -0.49 -0.48 -10.57
C VAL A 47 -1.27 0.74 -10.14
N ILE A 48 -2.05 0.62 -9.08
CA ILE A 48 -2.85 1.70 -8.50
C ILE A 48 -2.19 2.16 -7.21
N VAL A 49 -1.92 3.45 -7.09
CA VAL A 49 -1.36 4.02 -5.86
C VAL A 49 -2.49 4.48 -4.94
N ALA A 50 -2.52 3.94 -3.73
CA ALA A 50 -3.46 4.35 -2.69
C ALA A 50 -2.75 5.26 -1.69
N PHE A 51 -3.00 6.56 -1.76
CA PHE A 51 -2.35 7.55 -0.92
C PHE A 51 -2.93 7.54 0.50
N PRO A 52 -2.12 7.31 1.55
CA PRO A 52 -2.56 7.45 2.93
C PRO A 52 -2.93 8.91 3.26
N PRO A 53 -3.67 9.17 4.36
CA PRO A 53 -3.90 10.53 4.83
C PRO A 53 -2.59 11.30 4.97
N ARG A 54 -2.58 12.56 4.49
CA ARG A 54 -1.45 13.49 4.58
C ARG A 54 -0.16 13.00 3.90
N ARG A 55 -0.23 11.98 3.04
CA ARG A 55 0.91 11.47 2.25
C ARG A 55 0.54 11.47 0.77
N TYR A 56 1.33 12.15 -0.05
CA TYR A 56 1.06 12.32 -1.47
C TYR A 56 2.35 12.55 -2.26
N SER A 57 2.41 12.00 -3.46
CA SER A 57 3.47 12.29 -4.44
C SER A 57 2.85 12.48 -5.83
N SER A 58 3.12 13.62 -6.45
CA SER A 58 2.69 13.93 -7.82
C SER A 58 3.34 13.02 -8.84
N GLU A 59 4.58 12.60 -8.59
CA GLU A 59 5.36 11.71 -9.45
C GLU A 59 4.79 10.30 -9.44
N LEU A 60 4.49 9.76 -8.24
CA LEU A 60 3.81 8.48 -8.10
C LEU A 60 2.45 8.48 -8.80
N LYS A 61 1.67 9.53 -8.59
CA LYS A 61 0.35 9.68 -9.22
C LYS A 61 0.44 9.62 -10.75
N ARG A 62 1.45 10.29 -11.31
CA ARG A 62 1.67 10.34 -12.77
C ARG A 62 2.19 9.00 -13.31
N CYS A 63 3.05 8.30 -12.56
CA CYS A 63 3.64 7.05 -13.02
C CYS A 63 2.72 5.83 -12.83
N ALA A 64 1.70 5.90 -11.96
CA ALA A 64 0.76 4.81 -11.73
C ALA A 64 -0.29 4.69 -12.86
N SER A 65 -0.93 3.51 -12.95
CA SER A 65 -2.08 3.29 -13.85
C SER A 65 -3.37 3.94 -13.32
N GLY A 66 -3.38 4.34 -12.06
CA GLY A 66 -4.48 5.01 -11.38
C GLY A 66 -4.09 5.35 -9.95
N TYR A 67 -4.91 6.15 -9.27
CA TYR A 67 -4.68 6.48 -7.87
C TYR A 67 -6.00 6.69 -7.14
N LEU A 68 -5.94 6.53 -5.82
CA LEU A 68 -7.03 6.86 -4.90
C LEU A 68 -6.45 7.42 -3.60
N SER A 69 -7.26 8.17 -2.86
CA SER A 69 -6.91 8.63 -1.51
C SER A 69 -7.64 7.80 -0.47
N ILE A 70 -6.91 7.33 0.53
CA ILE A 70 -7.47 6.73 1.73
C ILE A 70 -7.79 7.88 2.69
N GLY A 71 -9.08 8.17 2.88
CA GLY A 71 -9.54 9.20 3.79
C GLY A 71 -9.45 8.78 5.26
N GLU A 72 -9.33 9.76 6.17
CA GLU A 72 -9.31 9.51 7.61
C GLU A 72 -10.63 8.92 8.14
N ASP A 73 -11.75 9.25 7.48
CA ASP A 73 -13.07 8.67 7.72
C ASP A 73 -13.05 7.13 7.56
N LYS A 74 -12.45 6.64 6.47
CA LYS A 74 -12.31 5.20 6.22
C LYS A 74 -11.45 4.54 7.29
N LEU A 75 -10.35 5.17 7.70
CA LEU A 75 -9.52 4.61 8.77
C LEU A 75 -10.29 4.53 10.10
N ARG A 76 -11.03 5.58 10.46
CA ARG A 76 -11.79 5.64 11.72
C ARG A 76 -12.91 4.59 11.75
N ALA A 77 -13.60 4.38 10.64
CA ALA A 77 -14.70 3.42 10.54
C ALA A 77 -14.24 1.94 10.52
N ASN A 78 -12.96 1.68 10.19
CA ASN A 78 -12.41 0.33 10.03
C ASN A 78 -11.31 0.01 11.04
N GLN A 79 -11.38 0.57 12.25
CA GLN A 79 -10.49 0.17 13.34
C GLN A 79 -10.90 -1.19 13.90
N LEU A 80 -9.92 -1.94 14.42
CA LEU A 80 -10.20 -3.12 15.22
C LEU A 80 -10.87 -2.70 16.54
N PRO A 81 -11.60 -3.62 17.22
CA PRO A 81 -12.17 -3.34 18.53
C PRO A 81 -11.11 -2.91 19.55
N ASP A 82 -11.54 -2.20 20.60
CA ASP A 82 -10.65 -1.72 21.67
C ASP A 82 -9.87 -2.86 22.36
N SER A 83 -10.44 -4.07 22.35
CA SER A 83 -9.79 -5.25 22.88
C SER A 83 -9.88 -6.43 21.93
N ILE A 84 -8.81 -7.20 21.81
CA ILE A 84 -8.72 -8.41 20.98
C ILE A 84 -8.10 -9.52 21.81
N VAL A 85 -8.79 -10.65 21.94
CA VAL A 85 -8.27 -11.84 22.61
C VAL A 85 -7.53 -12.70 21.58
N LYS A 86 -6.24 -12.95 21.82
CA LYS A 86 -5.43 -13.86 21.00
C LYS A 86 -5.80 -15.32 21.24
N PRO A 87 -5.45 -16.25 20.33
CA PRO A 87 -5.70 -17.69 20.52
C PRO A 87 -5.12 -18.29 21.81
N ASN A 88 -4.04 -17.69 22.35
CA ASN A 88 -3.42 -18.11 23.61
C ASN A 88 -4.06 -17.47 24.86
N GLY A 89 -5.19 -16.78 24.71
CA GLY A 89 -5.90 -16.09 25.80
C GLY A 89 -5.35 -14.72 26.17
N PHE A 90 -4.23 -14.27 25.58
CA PHE A 90 -3.68 -12.94 25.86
C PHE A 90 -4.56 -11.84 25.27
N MET A 91 -4.94 -10.87 26.11
CA MET A 91 -5.79 -9.75 25.72
C MET A 91 -4.94 -8.56 25.26
N LEU A 92 -5.04 -8.22 23.97
CA LEU A 92 -4.53 -6.95 23.43
C LEU A 92 -5.53 -5.84 23.74
N GLN A 93 -5.01 -4.71 24.20
CA GLN A 93 -5.78 -3.49 24.43
C GLN A 93 -5.23 -2.39 23.53
N ARG A 94 -6.13 -1.61 22.92
CA ARG A 94 -5.74 -0.43 22.14
C ARG A 94 -4.98 0.55 23.06
N PRO A 95 -3.80 1.04 22.65
CA PRO A 95 -3.09 2.05 23.43
C PRO A 95 -3.95 3.30 23.66
N ALA A 96 -3.93 3.86 24.87
CA ALA A 96 -4.74 5.03 25.22
C ALA A 96 -4.45 6.26 24.36
N THR A 97 -3.24 6.35 23.79
CA THR A 97 -2.79 7.42 22.90
C THR A 97 -3.31 7.29 21.46
N TRP A 98 -3.95 6.18 21.09
CA TRP A 98 -4.43 5.89 19.73
C TRP A 98 -5.96 6.12 19.58
N ARG A 99 -6.49 7.14 20.25
CA ARG A 99 -7.90 7.54 20.19
C ARG A 99 -8.22 8.39 18.96
#